data_AF-Q6EJB0-F1
#
_entry.id   AF-Q6EJB0-F1
#
_cell.length_a   1.000
_cell.length_b   1.000
_cell.length_c   1.000
_cell.angle_alpha   90.00
_cell.angle_beta   90.00
_cell.angle_gamma   90.00
#
_symmetry.space_group_name_H-M   'P 1'
#
loop_
_entity.id
_entity.type
_entity.pdbx_description
1 polymer ?
#
loop_
_entity_poly.entity_id
_entity_poly.type
_entity_poly.pdbx_seq_one_letter_code
_entity_poly.pdbx_strand_id
1 'polypeptide(L)'
;FAPEEISSMVLTKMKETAEAYLGQKITDAVITVPAYFNDSQRQATKDAGAIAGLNVLRIINEPTAAALAYGLDKGHKGEKNVLIFDLGGGTFDVSILTIDEGSMFEVMATAGDT
;
A
#
# COMPACT_ATOMS: atom_id res chain seq x y z
N PHE A 1 16.25 -15.77 9.95
CA PHE A 1 14.89 -15.28 9.75
C PHE A 1 14.71 -14.97 8.29
N ALA A 2 13.62 -15.43 7.69
CA ALA A 2 13.20 -14.99 6.37
C ALA A 2 12.70 -13.53 6.43
N PRO A 3 12.78 -12.75 5.33
CA PRO A 3 12.28 -11.38 5.30
C PRO A 3 10.82 -11.24 5.75
N GLU A 4 9.99 -12.24 5.45
CA GLU A 4 8.58 -12.32 5.82
C GLU A 4 8.42 -12.46 7.33
N GLU A 5 9.27 -13.25 7.99
CA GLU A 5 9.25 -13.41 9.46
C GLU A 5 9.60 -12.09 10.14
N ILE A 6 10.64 -11.39 9.68
CA ILE A 6 11.01 -10.08 10.25
C ILE A 6 9.91 -9.04 10.01
N SER A 7 9.37 -8.99 8.79
CA SER A 7 8.29 -8.06 8.44
C SER A 7 7.02 -8.34 9.27
N SER A 8 6.72 -9.61 9.55
CA SER A 8 5.58 -10.01 10.38
C SER A 8 5.68 -9.49 11.82
N MET A 9 6.90 -9.30 12.35
CA MET A 9 7.08 -8.74 13.70
C MET A 9 6.63 -7.27 13.74
N VAL A 10 6.92 -6.50 12.68
CA VAL A 10 6.43 -5.12 12.52
C VAL A 10 4.91 -5.11 12.39
N LEU A 11 4.36 -5.97 11.52
CA LEU A 11 2.91 -6.07 11.33
C LEU A 11 2.17 -6.49 12.60
N THR A 12 2.74 -7.41 13.38
CA THR A 12 2.21 -7.81 14.69
C THR A 12 2.14 -6.61 15.62
N LYS A 13 3.21 -5.79 15.66
CA LYS A 13 3.20 -4.59 16.49
C LYS A 13 2.14 -3.57 16.06
N MET A 14 1.94 -3.39 14.76
CA MET A 14 0.90 -2.50 14.23
C MET A 14 -0.50 -3.02 14.55
N LYS A 15 -0.73 -4.33 14.44
CA LYS A 15 -1.97 -4.99 14.86
C LYS A 15 -2.26 -4.75 16.34
N GLU A 16 -1.31 -5.04 17.23
CA GLU A 16 -1.46 -4.81 18.68
C GLU A 16 -1.80 -3.34 18.99
N THR A 17 -1.17 -2.40 18.27
CA THR A 17 -1.42 -0.97 18.42
C THR A 17 -2.86 -0.62 18.04
N ALA A 18 -3.35 -1.15 16.92
CA ALA A 18 -4.73 -0.95 16.48
C ALA A 18 -5.74 -1.63 17.43
N GLU A 19 -5.46 -2.85 17.90
CA GLU A 19 -6.29 -3.57 18.87
C GLU A 19 -6.40 -2.82 20.20
N ALA A 20 -5.28 -2.28 20.70
CA ALA A 20 -5.26 -1.49 21.92
C ALA A 20 -6.08 -0.19 21.80
N TYR A 21 -6.03 0.46 20.63
CA TYR A 21 -6.80 1.68 20.36
C TYR A 21 -8.31 1.40 20.21
N LEU A 22 -8.68 0.33 19.50
CA LEU A 22 -10.08 0.00 19.19
C LEU A 22 -10.77 -0.86 20.27
N GLY A 23 -10.01 -1.49 21.17
CA GLY A 23 -10.53 -2.36 22.23
C GLY A 23 -11.09 -3.68 21.72
N GLN A 24 -10.75 -4.09 20.50
CA GLN A 24 -11.22 -5.33 19.88
C GLN A 24 -10.11 -5.98 19.05
N LYS A 25 -10.26 -7.28 18.76
CA LYS A 25 -9.33 -8.00 17.89
C LYS A 25 -9.40 -7.50 16.45
N ILE A 26 -8.25 -7.42 15.80
CA ILE A 26 -8.13 -7.08 14.38
C ILE A 26 -7.69 -8.32 13.61
N THR A 27 -8.53 -8.71 12.66
CA THR A 27 -8.34 -9.94 11.87
C THR A 27 -8.01 -9.67 10.42
N ASP A 28 -8.34 -8.50 9.89
CA ASP A 28 -8.27 -8.19 8.47
C ASP A 28 -7.47 -6.91 8.22
N ALA A 29 -6.73 -6.87 7.13
CA ALA A 29 -5.92 -5.71 6.76
C ALA A 29 -5.83 -5.51 5.24
N VAL A 30 -5.60 -4.25 4.84
CA VAL A 30 -5.09 -3.87 3.54
C VAL A 30 -3.67 -3.37 3.76
N ILE A 31 -2.71 -3.86 2.97
CA ILE A 31 -1.28 -3.52 3.11
C ILE A 31 -0.80 -2.85 1.82
N THR A 32 -0.05 -1.76 1.97
CA THR A 32 0.56 -1.03 0.86
C THR A 32 1.91 -1.65 0.48
N VAL A 33 2.27 -1.55 -0.80
CA VAL A 33 3.61 -1.89 -1.31
C VAL A 33 4.03 -0.88 -2.40
N PRO A 34 5.33 -0.77 -2.70
CA PRO A 34 5.78 0.04 -3.82
C PRO A 34 5.17 -0.41 -5.15
N ALA A 35 4.90 0.52 -6.07
CA ALA A 35 4.23 0.21 -7.32
C ALA A 35 5.02 -0.77 -8.22
N TYR A 36 6.35 -0.73 -8.15
CA TYR A 36 7.25 -1.59 -8.93
C TYR A 36 7.42 -3.01 -8.36
N PHE A 37 6.80 -3.33 -7.21
CA PHE A 37 6.88 -4.67 -6.64
C PHE A 37 6.31 -5.72 -7.59
N ASN A 38 7.08 -6.76 -7.84
CA ASN A 38 6.66 -7.92 -8.62
C ASN A 38 5.79 -8.89 -7.79
N ASP A 39 5.30 -9.95 -8.43
CA ASP A 39 4.40 -10.91 -7.80
C ASP A 39 5.01 -11.63 -6.59
N SER A 40 6.31 -11.98 -6.62
CA SER A 40 6.95 -12.68 -5.50
C SER A 40 7.10 -11.77 -4.29
N GLN A 41 7.47 -10.50 -4.49
CA GLN A 41 7.56 -9.52 -3.40
C GLN A 41 6.18 -9.19 -2.81
N ARG A 42 5.14 -9.11 -3.65
CA ARG A 42 3.74 -8.96 -3.20
C ARG A 42 3.28 -10.16 -2.40
N GLN A 43 3.65 -11.37 -2.83
CA GLN A 43 3.31 -12.59 -2.12
C GLN A 43 4.03 -12.66 -0.77
N ALA A 44 5.32 -12.35 -0.71
CA ALA A 44 6.09 -12.26 0.53
C ALA A 44 5.45 -11.28 1.54
N THR A 45 4.93 -10.14 1.05
CA THR A 45 4.22 -9.18 1.90
C THR A 45 2.89 -9.75 2.45
N LYS A 46 2.15 -10.51 1.63
CA LYS A 46 0.94 -11.22 2.09
C LYS A 46 1.28 -12.29 3.12
N ASP A 47 2.35 -13.04 2.88
CA ASP A 47 2.81 -14.11 3.77
C ASP A 47 3.24 -13.53 5.13
N ALA A 48 3.92 -12.39 5.14
CA ALA A 48 4.22 -11.65 6.37
C ALA A 48 2.93 -11.27 7.14
N GLY A 49 1.88 -10.85 6.43
CA GLY A 49 0.57 -10.58 7.02
C GLY A 49 -0.08 -11.84 7.61
N ALA A 50 -0.01 -12.97 6.90
CA ALA A 50 -0.52 -14.25 7.38
C ALA A 50 0.21 -14.72 8.64
N ILE A 51 1.54 -14.59 8.69
CA ILE A 51 2.35 -14.91 9.88
C ILE A 51 1.95 -14.04 11.08
N ALA A 52 1.61 -12.76 10.85
CA ALA A 52 1.11 -11.84 11.88
C ALA A 52 -0.35 -12.12 12.31
N GLY A 53 -1.00 -13.14 11.72
CA GLY A 53 -2.40 -13.47 11.98
C GLY A 53 -3.37 -12.40 11.45
N LEU A 54 -3.06 -11.82 10.29
CA LEU A 54 -3.92 -10.90 9.55
C LEU A 54 -4.34 -11.56 8.22
N ASN A 55 -5.64 -11.54 7.94
CA ASN A 55 -6.18 -11.82 6.62
C ASN A 55 -5.97 -10.60 5.72
N VAL A 56 -5.05 -10.73 4.76
CA VAL A 56 -4.71 -9.62 3.85
C VAL A 56 -5.73 -9.56 2.72
N LEU A 57 -6.74 -8.70 2.90
CA LEU A 57 -7.86 -8.52 1.96
C LEU A 57 -7.38 -8.01 0.59
N ARG A 58 -6.38 -7.13 0.60
CA ARG A 58 -5.81 -6.56 -0.61
C ARG A 58 -4.38 -6.06 -0.36
N ILE A 59 -3.53 -6.22 -1.36
CA ILE A 59 -2.30 -5.46 -1.50
C ILE A 59 -2.58 -4.33 -2.48
N ILE A 60 -2.29 -3.09 -2.07
CA ILE A 60 -2.46 -1.91 -2.92
C ILE A 60 -1.13 -1.20 -3.11
N ASN A 61 -0.99 -0.47 -4.22
CA ASN A 61 0.21 0.33 -4.44
C ASN A 61 0.17 1.56 -3.54
N GLU A 62 1.32 1.93 -2.98
CA GLU A 62 1.51 3.18 -2.21
C GLU A 62 0.99 4.42 -2.96
N PRO A 63 1.34 4.68 -4.24
CA PRO A 63 0.80 5.84 -4.94
C PRO A 63 -0.73 5.78 -5.08
N THR A 64 -1.31 4.60 -5.30
CA THR A 64 -2.77 4.46 -5.34
C THR A 64 -3.41 4.76 -3.98
N ALA A 65 -2.80 4.30 -2.89
CA ALA A 65 -3.27 4.59 -1.53
C ALA A 65 -3.23 6.10 -1.24
N ALA A 66 -2.14 6.79 -1.63
CA ALA A 66 -2.02 8.23 -1.49
C ALA A 66 -3.07 8.98 -2.32
N ALA A 67 -3.33 8.55 -3.55
CA ALA A 67 -4.33 9.16 -4.42
C ALA A 67 -5.76 9.02 -3.88
N LEU A 68 -6.08 7.84 -3.34
CA LEU A 68 -7.34 7.57 -2.63
C LEU A 68 -7.48 8.43 -1.37
N ALA A 69 -6.41 8.56 -0.58
CA ALA A 69 -6.42 9.36 0.64
C ALA A 69 -6.67 10.85 0.36
N TYR A 70 -6.14 11.37 -0.75
CA TYR A 70 -6.38 12.75 -1.17
C TYR A 70 -7.80 12.96 -1.75
N GLY A 71 -8.56 11.89 -1.96
CA GLY A 71 -9.93 11.94 -2.49
C GLY A 71 -9.98 12.24 -3.98
N LEU A 72 -8.92 11.92 -4.72
CA LEU A 72 -8.86 12.15 -6.18
C LEU A 72 -9.81 11.23 -6.95
N ASP A 73 -10.36 10.20 -6.29
CA ASP A 73 -11.43 9.34 -6.80
C ASP A 73 -12.80 10.03 -6.86
N LYS A 74 -12.98 11.18 -6.20
CA LYS A 74 -14.30 11.81 -6.00
C LYS A 74 -14.49 13.06 -6.84
N GLY A 75 -15.57 13.06 -7.63
CA GLY A 75 -16.16 14.28 -8.19
C GLY A 75 -15.30 15.01 -9.22
N HIS A 76 -14.38 14.30 -9.88
CA HIS A 76 -13.61 14.84 -11.00
C HIS A 76 -14.32 14.53 -12.32
N LYS A 77 -14.44 15.56 -13.17
CA LYS A 77 -14.89 15.43 -14.54
C LYS A 77 -13.66 15.41 -15.45
N GLY A 78 -13.62 14.44 -16.35
CA GLY A 78 -12.51 14.20 -17.27
C GLY A 78 -11.27 13.57 -16.62
N GLU A 79 -10.40 13.09 -17.49
CA GLU A 79 -9.11 12.47 -17.15
C GLU A 79 -8.18 13.47 -16.47
N LYS A 80 -7.53 13.04 -15.37
CA LYS A 80 -6.48 13.81 -14.70
C LYS A 80 -5.21 13.00 -14.56
N ASN A 81 -4.10 13.65 -14.87
CA ASN A 81 -2.77 13.13 -14.60
C ASN A 81 -2.23 13.72 -13.31
N VAL A 82 -1.77 12.85 -12.41
CA VAL A 82 -1.30 13.19 -11.07
C VAL A 82 0.09 12.65 -10.88
N LEU A 83 1.01 13.52 -10.48
CA LEU A 83 2.35 13.13 -10.06
C LEU A 83 2.34 12.86 -8.56
N ILE A 84 2.79 11.69 -8.16
CA ILE A 84 3.03 11.33 -6.77
C ILE A 84 4.53 11.31 -6.56
N PHE A 85 4.97 12.08 -5.57
CA PHE A 85 6.35 12.18 -5.14
C PHE A 85 6.42 11.60 -3.72
N ASP A 86 7.05 10.44 -3.59
CA ASP A 86 7.25 9.74 -2.32
C ASP A 86 8.75 9.77 -1.97
N LEU A 87 9.10 10.46 -0.89
CA LEU A 87 10.47 10.54 -0.39
C LEU A 87 10.47 10.00 1.05
N GLY A 88 10.75 8.70 1.14
CA GLY A 88 10.80 7.97 2.39
C GLY A 88 12.15 8.09 3.10
N GLY A 89 12.29 7.35 4.20
CA GLY A 89 13.55 7.29 4.94
C GLY A 89 14.64 6.42 4.28
N GLY A 90 14.28 5.58 3.30
CA GLY A 90 15.19 4.64 2.66
C GLY A 90 15.05 4.52 1.14
N THR A 91 13.92 4.96 0.57
CA THR A 91 13.68 4.94 -0.87
C THR A 91 13.12 6.28 -1.33
N PHE A 92 13.26 6.53 -2.63
CA PHE A 92 12.66 7.66 -3.30
C PHE A 92 11.91 7.16 -4.54
N ASP A 93 10.62 7.45 -4.64
CA ASP A 93 9.76 6.98 -5.71
C ASP A 93 8.93 8.12 -6.30
N VAL A 94 8.82 8.15 -7.63
CA VAL A 94 7.97 9.06 -8.37
C VAL A 94 7.08 8.26 -9.31
N SER A 95 5.77 8.44 -9.15
CA SER A 95 4.77 7.79 -10.00
C SER A 95 3.89 8.82 -10.70
N ILE A 96 3.56 8.57 -11.97
CA ILE A 96 2.50 9.29 -12.67
C ILE A 96 1.28 8.37 -12.71
N LEU A 97 0.17 8.86 -12.15
CA LEU A 97 -1.13 8.22 -12.20
C LEU A 97 -2.04 8.94 -13.17
N THR A 98 -2.83 8.18 -13.93
CA THR A 98 -4.00 8.68 -14.63
C THR A 98 -5.25 8.26 -13.88
N ILE A 99 -6.18 9.19 -13.73
CA ILE A 99 -7.44 9.03 -13.00
C ILE A 99 -8.57 9.35 -13.97
N ASP A 100 -9.40 8.36 -14.27
CA ASP A 100 -10.54 8.50 -15.18
C ASP A 100 -11.88 8.57 -14.43
N GLU A 101 -12.93 8.99 -15.14
CA GLU A 101 -14.32 9.01 -14.67
C GLU A 101 -14.77 7.59 -14.30
N GLY A 102 -14.76 7.27 -13.01
CA GLY A 102 -15.05 5.93 -12.49
C GLY A 102 -14.10 5.45 -11.40
N SER A 103 -13.20 6.31 -10.92
CA SER A 103 -12.31 6.04 -9.77
C SER A 103 -11.28 4.92 -10.04
N MET A 104 -11.00 4.64 -11.31
CA MET A 104 -9.91 3.74 -11.69
C MET A 104 -8.59 4.53 -11.72
N PHE A 105 -7.62 4.06 -10.93
CA PHE A 105 -6.27 4.61 -10.89
C PHE A 105 -5.35 3.73 -11.71
N GLU A 106 -4.79 4.29 -12.78
CA GLU A 106 -3.80 3.60 -13.60
C GLU A 106 -2.41 4.19 -13.36
N VAL A 107 -1.42 3.33 -13.09
CA VAL A 107 -0.02 3.74 -12.98
C VAL A 107 0.59 3.78 -14.38
N MET A 108 0.87 4.98 -14.88
CA MET A 108 1.42 5.18 -16.22
C MET A 108 2.93 4.99 -16.25
N ALA A 109 3.61 5.49 -15.21
CA ALA A 109 5.05 5.39 -15.07
C ALA A 109 5.42 5.40 -13.59
N THR A 110 6.52 4.72 -13.24
CA THR A 110 7.15 4.80 -11.92
C THR A 110 8.66 4.71 -12.09
N ALA A 111 9.38 5.56 -11.39
CA ALA A 111 10.84 5.58 -11.34
C ALA A 111 11.30 6.02 -9.95
N GLY A 112 12.51 5.65 -9.56
CA GLY A 112 12.99 5.90 -8.20
C GLY A 112 14.42 5.42 -7.96
N ASP A 113 14.86 5.58 -6.71
CA ASP A 113 16.08 5.01 -6.14
C ASP A 113 15.68 4.08 -5.00
N THR A 114 16.12 2.82 -5.08
CA THR A 114 15.53 1.66 -4.39
C THR A 114 16.55 0.76 -3.72
#